data_AF-A0A0U5CKR9-F1
#
_entry.id   AF-A0A0U5CKR9-F1
#
_cell.length_a   1.000
_cell.length_b   1.000
_cell.length_c   1.000
_cell.angle_alpha   90.00
_cell.angle_beta   90.00
_cell.angle_gamma   90.00
#
_symmetry.space_group_name_H-M   'P 1'
#
loop_
_entity.id
_entity.type
_entity.pdbx_description
1 polymer ?
#
loop_
_entity_poly.entity_id
_entity_poly.type
_entity_poly.pdbx_seq_one_letter_code
_entity_poly.pdbx_strand_id
1 'polypeptide(L)'
;MADYGAFAEINLSPATKELLQSLGDWTATAEFKTAKEKSWETCSDKNREIVLEALLEQPEIKDKVADESSRRFIIRISGPIPGYFGSSQGPAYVYPLRIHPNTKPSISGIPLEVGRCIEIKSQVFTVTHGADCLIILTVSAS
;
A
#
# COMPACT_ATOMS: atom_id res chain seq x y z
N MET A 1 8.10 -22.29 15.51
CA MET A 1 7.94 -20.84 15.68
C MET A 1 7.77 -20.27 14.29
N ALA A 2 6.66 -19.59 14.01
CA ALA A 2 6.46 -18.98 12.70
C ALA A 2 7.47 -17.84 12.56
N ASP A 3 8.38 -17.99 11.60
CA ASP A 3 9.27 -16.93 11.16
C ASP A 3 8.41 -15.89 10.43
N TYR A 4 7.89 -14.93 11.19
CA TYR A 4 7.17 -13.80 10.64
C TYR A 4 8.22 -12.94 9.92
N GLY A 5 8.40 -13.20 8.62
CA GLY A 5 9.43 -12.57 7.78
C GLY A 5 9.56 -11.08 8.10
N ALA A 6 10.79 -10.61 8.28
CA ALA A 6 11.08 -9.34 8.94
C ALA A 6 10.29 -8.15 8.34
N PHE A 7 9.59 -7.43 9.22
CA PHE A 7 8.90 -6.19 8.92
C PHE A 7 9.63 -5.02 9.57
N ALA A 8 9.59 -3.85 8.93
CA ALA A 8 10.09 -2.61 9.52
C ALA A 8 9.04 -1.52 9.36
N GLU A 9 8.74 -0.82 10.45
CA GLU A 9 7.96 0.40 10.39
C GLU A 9 8.86 1.56 9.92
N ILE A 10 8.35 2.38 9.02
CA ILE A 10 9.07 3.52 8.47
C ILE A 10 8.44 4.81 8.98
N ASN A 11 9.25 5.64 9.63
CA ASN A 11 8.83 6.96 10.08
C ASN A 11 8.67 7.90 8.88
N LEU A 12 7.44 8.36 8.65
CA LEU A 12 7.13 9.30 7.58
C LEU A 12 7.18 10.75 8.09
N SER A 13 7.66 11.66 7.26
CA SER A 13 7.61 13.10 7.55
C SER A 13 6.16 13.62 7.61
N PRO A 14 5.90 14.76 8.27
CA PRO A 14 4.58 15.38 8.26
C PRO A 14 4.05 15.66 6.85
N ALA A 15 4.92 16.13 5.95
CA ALA A 15 4.57 16.40 4.55
C ALA A 15 4.09 15.13 3.83
N THR A 16 4.81 14.02 3.99
CA THR A 16 4.39 12.71 3.44
C THR A 16 3.05 12.25 3.99
N LYS A 17 2.79 12.46 5.29
CA LYS A 17 1.50 12.11 5.90
C LYS A 17 0.34 12.93 5.34
N GLU A 18 0.56 14.23 5.11
CA GLU A 18 -0.44 15.12 4.47
C GLU A 18 -0.74 14.70 3.03
N LEU A 19 0.28 14.29 2.27
CA LEU A 19 0.09 13.75 0.92
C LEU A 19 -0.71 12.44 0.94
N LEU A 20 -0.40 11.52 1.87
CA LEU A 20 -1.16 10.27 2.04
C LEU A 20 -2.62 10.54 2.40
N GLN A 21 -2.89 11.53 3.25
CA GLN A 21 -4.27 11.93 3.58
C GLN A 21 -4.99 12.46 2.34
N SER A 22 -4.36 13.37 1.58
CA SER A 22 -4.92 13.94 0.35
C SER A 22 -5.20 12.86 -0.71
N LEU A 23 -4.30 11.87 -0.83
CA LEU A 23 -4.50 10.70 -1.67
C LEU A 23 -5.65 9.82 -1.17
N GLY A 24 -5.77 9.63 0.14
CA GLY A 24 -6.90 8.95 0.77
C GLY A 24 -8.23 9.57 0.34
N ASP A 25 -8.35 10.89 0.43
CA ASP A 25 -9.56 11.61 0.04
C ASP A 25 -9.84 11.48 -1.46
N TRP A 26 -8.83 11.63 -2.31
CA TRP A 26 -8.97 11.45 -3.76
C TRP A 26 -9.43 10.04 -4.14
N THR A 27 -8.88 9.00 -3.47
CA THR A 27 -9.26 7.61 -3.76
C THR A 27 -10.73 7.30 -3.44
N ALA A 28 -11.43 8.14 -2.67
CA ALA A 28 -12.86 7.96 -2.41
C ALA A 28 -13.71 8.13 -3.69
N THR A 29 -13.22 8.90 -4.66
CA THR A 29 -13.92 9.17 -5.93
C THR A 29 -13.21 8.59 -7.16
N ALA A 30 -12.01 8.03 -6.98
CA ALA A 30 -11.23 7.47 -8.08
C ALA A 30 -11.86 6.20 -8.68
N GLU A 31 -11.55 5.93 -9.95
CA GLU A 31 -12.00 4.73 -10.64
C GLU A 31 -11.14 3.49 -10.30
N PHE A 32 -11.81 2.38 -10.02
CA PHE A 32 -11.17 1.08 -9.74
C PHE A 32 -11.74 0.00 -10.66
N LYS A 33 -10.87 -0.95 -11.06
CA LYS A 33 -11.26 -2.13 -11.84
C LYS A 33 -10.94 -3.40 -11.07
N THR A 34 -11.93 -4.27 -10.96
CA THR A 34 -11.78 -5.59 -10.37
C THR A 34 -10.88 -6.46 -11.23
N ALA A 35 -9.83 -7.01 -10.63
CA ALA A 35 -8.98 -7.99 -11.28
C ALA A 35 -9.66 -9.36 -11.21
N LYS A 36 -10.69 -9.58 -12.06
CA LYS A 36 -11.47 -10.80 -12.41
C LYS A 36 -11.80 -11.88 -11.35
N GLU A 37 -10.97 -12.14 -10.34
CA GLU A 37 -11.11 -13.21 -9.33
C GLU A 37 -10.53 -12.83 -7.93
N LYS A 38 -10.15 -11.57 -7.68
CA LYS A 38 -9.48 -11.17 -6.43
C LYS A 38 -10.37 -10.30 -5.54
N SER A 39 -10.17 -10.43 -4.22
CA SER A 39 -10.80 -9.60 -3.16
C SER A 39 -10.39 -8.12 -3.18
N TRP A 40 -9.78 -7.68 -4.28
CA TRP A 40 -9.22 -6.35 -4.42
C TRP A 40 -9.27 -5.86 -5.86
N GLU A 41 -9.20 -4.54 -6.01
CA GLU A 41 -9.33 -3.80 -7.26
C GLU A 41 -8.15 -2.86 -7.41
N THR A 42 -7.67 -2.69 -8.64
CA THR A 42 -6.59 -1.74 -8.92
C THR A 42 -7.18 -0.43 -9.42
N CYS A 43 -6.63 0.69 -8.94
CA CYS A 43 -6.97 2.00 -9.46
C CYS A 43 -6.67 2.08 -10.96
N SER A 44 -7.70 2.41 -11.74
CA SER A 44 -7.66 2.59 -13.19
C SER A 44 -7.88 4.05 -13.59
N ASP A 45 -7.94 4.97 -12.62
CA ASP A 45 -8.11 6.40 -12.86
C ASP A 45 -6.94 6.95 -13.69
N LYS A 46 -7.24 7.76 -14.70
CA LYS A 46 -6.25 8.37 -15.59
C LYS A 46 -5.30 9.32 -14.88
N ASN A 47 -5.72 9.90 -13.75
CA ASN A 47 -4.92 10.86 -13.00
C ASN A 47 -4.00 10.19 -11.96
N ARG A 48 -4.05 8.85 -11.84
CA ARG A 48 -3.29 8.06 -10.85
C ARG A 48 -1.80 8.44 -10.81
N GLU A 49 -1.14 8.54 -11.95
CA GLU A 49 0.30 8.84 -11.99
C GLU A 49 0.60 10.25 -11.49
N ILE A 50 -0.21 11.23 -11.89
CA ILE A 50 -0.04 12.64 -11.48
C ILE A 50 -0.17 12.78 -9.97
N VAL A 51 -1.15 12.10 -9.37
CA VAL A 51 -1.34 12.19 -7.91
C VAL A 51 -0.26 11.43 -7.13
N LEU A 52 0.29 10.34 -7.69
CA LEU A 52 1.39 9.59 -7.07
C LEU A 52 2.74 10.30 -7.16
N GLU A 53 2.98 11.11 -8.19
CA GLU A 53 4.27 11.76 -8.44
C GLU A 53 4.77 12.55 -7.22
N ALA A 54 3.90 13.35 -6.60
CA ALA A 54 4.26 14.15 -5.42
C ALA A 54 4.66 13.28 -4.20
N LEU A 55 4.05 12.10 -4.05
CA LEU A 55 4.41 11.14 -3.00
C LEU A 55 5.76 10.47 -3.31
N LEU A 56 5.99 10.11 -4.56
CA LEU A 56 7.21 9.41 -5.00
C LEU A 56 8.46 10.29 -4.93
N GLU A 57 8.29 11.61 -5.02
CA GLU A 57 9.37 12.59 -4.84
C GLU A 57 9.74 12.84 -3.37
N GLN A 58 8.99 12.30 -2.40
CA GLN A 58 9.36 12.42 -0.98
C GLN A 58 10.66 11.63 -0.72
N PRO A 59 11.70 12.22 -0.09
CA PRO A 59 13.01 11.59 0.07
C PRO A 59 12.95 10.17 0.67
N GLU A 60 12.14 9.98 1.71
CA GLU A 60 11.99 8.69 2.39
C GLU A 60 11.34 7.59 1.52
N ILE A 61 10.69 7.97 0.42
CA ILE A 61 10.06 7.07 -0.57
C ILE A 61 10.94 6.93 -1.80
N LYS A 62 11.41 8.06 -2.35
CA LYS A 62 12.23 8.16 -3.55
C LYS A 62 13.43 7.23 -3.51
N ASP A 63 14.18 7.25 -2.41
CA ASP A 63 15.38 6.42 -2.24
C ASP A 63 15.06 4.91 -2.25
N LYS A 64 13.83 4.54 -1.88
CA LYS A 64 13.37 3.15 -1.86
C LYS A 64 12.87 2.69 -3.22
N VAL A 65 12.30 3.57 -4.04
CA VAL A 65 11.67 3.24 -5.33
C VAL A 65 12.40 3.81 -6.54
N ALA A 66 13.68 4.18 -6.35
CA ALA A 66 14.52 4.81 -7.38
C ALA A 66 14.79 3.93 -8.60
N ASP A 67 14.59 2.60 -8.50
CA ASP A 67 14.73 1.68 -9.62
C ASP A 67 13.52 1.76 -10.58
N GLU A 68 13.80 1.88 -11.88
CA GLU A 68 12.83 1.84 -12.98
C GLU A 68 12.01 0.53 -13.00
N SER A 69 12.53 -0.53 -12.39
CA SER A 69 11.84 -1.82 -12.25
C SER A 69 10.75 -1.84 -11.18
N SER A 70 10.62 -0.76 -10.39
CA SER A 70 9.62 -0.66 -9.31
C SER A 70 8.19 -0.64 -9.87
N ARG A 71 7.30 -1.38 -9.21
CA ARG A 71 5.87 -1.37 -9.53
C ARG A 71 5.08 -0.65 -8.45
N ARG A 72 4.05 0.06 -8.88
CA ARG A 72 3.26 0.96 -8.04
C ARG A 72 1.79 0.65 -8.25
N PHE A 73 1.12 0.28 -7.17
CA PHE A 73 -0.30 -0.05 -7.21
C PHE A 73 -1.04 0.77 -6.17
N ILE A 74 -2.15 1.38 -6.57
CA ILE A 74 -3.19 1.82 -5.63
C ILE A 74 -4.27 0.76 -5.67
N ILE A 75 -4.50 0.12 -4.52
CA ILE A 75 -5.40 -1.01 -4.38
C ILE A 75 -6.56 -0.61 -3.49
N ARG A 76 -7.77 -0.97 -3.89
CA ARG A 76 -8.95 -1.00 -3.03
C ARG A 76 -9.24 -2.45 -2.64
N ILE A 77 -9.40 -2.72 -1.35
CA ILE A 77 -9.82 -4.03 -0.85
C ILE A 77 -11.32 -3.92 -0.58
N SER A 78 -12.11 -4.36 -1.55
CA SER A 78 -13.57 -4.23 -1.47
C SER A 78 -14.17 -5.39 -0.70
N GLY A 79 -14.77 -5.06 0.45
CA GLY A 79 -15.62 -5.96 1.21
C GLY A 79 -14.93 -6.62 2.41
N PRO A 80 -15.66 -7.49 3.11
CA PRO A 80 -15.22 -8.05 4.38
C PRO A 80 -14.30 -9.25 4.13
N ILE A 81 -13.35 -9.19 3.20
CA ILE A 81 -12.45 -10.32 2.86
C ILE A 81 -11.00 -9.83 2.94
N PRO A 82 -10.02 -10.67 3.36
CA PRO A 82 -8.63 -10.27 3.37
C PRO A 82 -8.13 -10.04 1.95
N GLY A 83 -7.15 -9.14 1.81
CA GLY A 83 -6.41 -8.95 0.57
C GLY A 83 -5.17 -9.84 0.54
N TYR A 84 -5.01 -10.65 -0.49
CA TYR A 84 -3.81 -11.49 -0.70
C TYR A 84 -2.92 -10.90 -1.78
N PHE A 85 -1.66 -10.66 -1.42
CA PHE A 85 -0.67 -10.00 -2.28
C PHE A 85 0.58 -10.84 -2.38
N GLY A 86 1.14 -10.92 -3.59
CA GLY A 86 2.43 -11.54 -3.87
C GLY A 86 3.34 -10.53 -4.56
N SER A 87 4.52 -10.32 -3.99
CA SER A 87 5.65 -9.64 -4.60
C SER A 87 6.65 -10.71 -5.06
N SER A 88 6.70 -10.97 -6.37
CA SER A 88 7.79 -11.77 -6.96
C SER A 88 9.09 -10.97 -7.09
N GLN A 89 9.05 -9.67 -6.77
CA GLN A 89 10.11 -8.76 -7.13
C GLN A 89 10.98 -8.37 -5.94
N GLY A 90 10.52 -8.29 -4.70
CA GLY A 90 11.37 -7.87 -3.57
C GLY A 90 10.54 -7.35 -2.41
N PRO A 91 11.10 -6.57 -1.46
CA PRO A 91 10.29 -6.01 -0.39
C PRO A 91 9.14 -5.14 -0.94
N ALA A 92 8.00 -5.21 -0.28
CA ALA A 92 6.85 -4.36 -0.57
C ALA A 92 6.72 -3.29 0.50
N TYR A 93 6.46 -2.05 0.10
CA TYR A 93 6.16 -0.94 0.99
C TYR A 93 4.66 -0.64 0.91
N VAL A 94 3.97 -0.82 2.02
CA VAL A 94 2.52 -0.64 2.10
C VAL A 94 2.19 0.63 2.87
N TYR A 95 1.42 1.51 2.23
CA TYR A 95 0.93 2.76 2.81
C TYR A 95 -0.59 2.72 2.88
N PRO A 96 -1.19 2.58 4.08
CA PRO A 96 -2.64 2.69 4.22
C PRO A 96 -3.12 4.10 3.91
N LEU A 97 -4.07 4.21 2.98
CA LEU A 97 -4.73 5.47 2.63
C LEU A 97 -6.07 5.61 3.35
N ARG A 98 -6.84 4.52 3.43
CA ARG A 98 -8.14 4.49 4.08
C ARG A 98 -8.38 3.15 4.78
N ILE A 99 -9.02 3.22 5.94
CA ILE A 99 -9.40 2.09 6.79
C ILE A 99 -10.88 2.27 7.15
N HIS A 100 -11.65 1.19 7.13
CA HIS A 100 -13.05 1.23 7.52
C HIS A 100 -13.20 1.62 9.01
N PRO A 101 -14.21 2.45 9.36
CA PRO A 101 -14.43 2.84 10.75
C PRO A 101 -14.54 1.63 11.69
N ASN A 102 -13.97 1.76 12.89
CA ASN A 102 -13.99 0.74 13.95
C ASN A 102 -13.31 -0.60 13.59
N THR A 103 -12.49 -0.65 12.55
CA THR A 103 -11.70 -1.84 12.19
C THR A 103 -10.22 -1.67 12.56
N LYS A 104 -9.50 -2.78 12.66
CA LYS A 104 -8.06 -2.81 12.96
C LYS A 104 -7.36 -3.77 11.99
N PRO A 105 -7.26 -3.41 10.70
CA PRO A 105 -6.57 -4.25 9.74
C PRO A 105 -5.09 -4.35 10.09
N SER A 106 -4.46 -5.43 9.66
CA SER A 106 -3.07 -5.74 9.98
C SER A 106 -2.43 -6.56 8.87
N ILE A 107 -1.10 -6.60 8.87
CA ILE A 107 -0.30 -7.52 8.07
C ILE A 107 0.56 -8.31 9.04
N SER A 108 0.37 -9.63 9.09
CA SER A 108 1.10 -10.52 10.01
C SER A 108 1.08 -10.05 11.47
N GLY A 109 -0.04 -9.51 11.92
CA GLY A 109 -0.23 -9.00 13.28
C GLY A 109 0.26 -7.57 13.53
N ILE A 110 0.89 -6.92 12.55
CA ILE A 110 1.28 -5.51 12.64
C ILE A 110 0.10 -4.64 12.21
N PRO A 111 -0.43 -3.77 13.09
CA PRO A 111 -1.55 -2.89 12.76
C PRO A 111 -1.24 -1.98 11.57
N LEU A 112 -2.20 -1.85 10.67
CA LEU A 112 -2.19 -0.84 9.62
C LEU A 112 -2.88 0.42 10.14
N GLU A 113 -2.23 1.56 9.94
CA GLU A 113 -2.76 2.88 10.31
C GLU A 113 -2.45 3.87 9.19
N VAL A 114 -3.38 4.80 8.93
CA VAL A 114 -3.18 5.85 7.92
C VAL A 114 -2.03 6.75 8.35
N GLY A 115 -1.18 7.12 7.40
CA GLY A 115 0.03 7.91 7.67
C GLY A 115 1.21 7.11 8.23
N ARG A 116 1.14 5.77 8.22
CA ARG A 116 2.27 4.88 8.46
C ARG A 116 2.68 4.15 7.19
N CYS A 117 3.90 3.61 7.19
CA CYS A 117 4.40 2.74 6.16
C CYS A 117 5.01 1.49 6.78
N ILE A 118 4.69 0.34 6.20
CA ILE A 118 5.26 -0.95 6.59
C ILE A 118 6.07 -1.50 5.43
N GLU A 119 7.34 -1.80 5.68
CA GLU A 119 8.16 -2.62 4.82
C GLU A 119 7.86 -4.10 5.08
N ILE A 120 7.58 -4.83 4.01
CA ILE A 120 7.26 -6.25 4.01
C ILE A 120 8.35 -6.96 3.21
N LYS A 121 9.21 -7.73 3.87
CA LYS A 121 10.26 -8.51 3.19
C LYS A 121 9.76 -9.85 2.67
N SER A 122 8.58 -10.29 3.12
CA SER A 122 7.96 -11.52 2.65
C SER A 122 7.48 -11.39 1.20
N GLN A 123 7.75 -12.41 0.38
CA GLN A 123 7.26 -12.48 -1.00
C GLN A 123 5.74 -12.55 -1.09
N VAL A 124 5.06 -13.04 -0.04
CA VAL A 124 3.61 -13.10 0.02
C VAL A 124 3.15 -12.54 1.35
N PHE A 125 2.12 -11.71 1.34
CA PHE A 125 1.51 -11.17 2.55
C PHE A 125 0.00 -11.05 2.42
N THR A 126 -0.66 -11.09 3.56
CA THR A 126 -2.11 -10.95 3.68
C THR A 126 -2.42 -9.70 4.47
N VAL A 127 -3.29 -8.87 3.94
CA VAL A 127 -3.90 -7.74 4.67
C VAL A 127 -5.22 -8.24 5.25
N THR A 128 -5.37 -8.20 6.57
CA THR A 128 -6.62 -8.60 7.22
C THR A 128 -7.77 -7.64 6.90
N HIS A 129 -8.99 -8.09 7.16
CA HIS A 129 -10.22 -7.32 6.97
C HIS A 129 -10.15 -5.91 7.60
N GLY A 130 -10.77 -4.93 6.93
CA GLY A 130 -10.92 -3.56 7.44
C GLY A 130 -10.08 -2.51 6.72
N ALA A 131 -9.05 -2.91 5.97
CA ALA A 131 -8.36 -2.01 5.05
C ALA A 131 -9.29 -1.71 3.86
N ASP A 132 -9.44 -0.43 3.52
CA ASP A 132 -10.24 0.01 2.37
C ASP A 132 -9.33 0.29 1.18
N CYS A 133 -8.35 1.17 1.34
CA CYS A 133 -7.46 1.56 0.25
C CYS A 133 -6.00 1.67 0.70
N LEU A 134 -5.09 1.13 -0.11
CA LEU A 134 -3.66 1.04 0.16
C LEU A 134 -2.86 1.45 -1.08
N ILE A 135 -1.68 2.02 -0.87
CA ILE A 135 -0.61 2.03 -1.88
C ILE A 135 0.31 0.85 -1.57
N ILE A 136 0.66 0.11 -2.61
CA ILE A 136 1.67 -0.96 -2.56
C ILE A 136 2.75 -0.60 -3.58
N LEU A 137 3.96 -0.35 -3.08
CA LEU A 137 5.15 -0.16 -3.90
C LEU A 137 6.02 -1.41 -3.78
N THR A 138 6.35 -2.07 -4.87
CA THR A 138 7.25 -3.22 -4.88
C THR A 138 8.50 -2.87 -5.63
N VAL A 139 9.66 -3.19 -5.05
CA VAL A 139 10.97 -2.98 -5.67
C VAL A 139 11.51 -4.32 -6.15
N SER A 140 12.29 -4.34 -7.22
CA SER A 140 13.02 -5.56 -7.58
C SER A 140 14.20 -5.75 -6.62
N ALA A 141 14.36 -6.97 -6.14
CA ALA A 141 15.50 -7.47 -5.43
C ALA A 141 16.60 -7.62 -6.49
N SER A 142 17.61 -6.77 -6.33
CA SER A 142 18.84 -6.80 -7.12
C SER A 142 19.56 -8.14 -6.96
#